data_AF-A0A1J1LRZ3-F1
#
_entry.id   AF-A0A1J1LRZ3-F1
#
_cell.length_a   1.000
_cell.length_b   1.000
_cell.length_c   1.000
_cell.angle_alpha   90.00
_cell.angle_beta   90.00
_cell.angle_gamma   90.00
#
_symmetry.space_group_name_H-M   'P 1'
#
loop_
_entity.id
_entity.type
_entity.pdbx_description
1 polymer ?
#
loop_
_entity_poly.entity_id
_entity_poly.type
_entity_poly.pdbx_seq_one_letter_code
_entity_poly.pdbx_strand_id
1 'polypeptide(L)'
;MNTSQSNHQYQLHIWQIADSWRHLPQEVINRLPKQLKADISGRVGKSAESRQAESRIEDMASVANRQHKSSTKQATKIFVAVVGAMTFSAGTQVLTSRLGAAALPAAMVGGAMASYLVDDRTTKVITKMRIAHSTQQELLAIKRQQESHPPVNELGTLFYSTQMGLVQQVEGKNLQKQLAVDGILAGLLSAGEFATALWIVLQLGLPGGILIETIAASLPVTLIWIAAAFQSDHFELPEHYADLINKYLPYVFPPETLSEAEKIELLAEKETQETRLDWLVKYVAQGDTSRRLKNITMAEADFDIQAAQKRKQQLEQERDHAVEQRWFQHRAELADLPNQFPLPEIDMTGAPEEIKERQQRVERLRVQWVQQKKAELEEIVSQDVKMIAHRYTTLIQQSEEDIVAAQKRFNEADSNWRQENQDFADDLGNAV
;
A
#
# COMPACT_ATOMS: atom_id res chain seq x y z
N MET A 1 -20.25 -1.45 -9.97
CA MET A 1 -19.11 -2.38 -10.11
C MET A 1 -17.97 -1.86 -9.25
N ASN A 2 -17.34 -2.73 -8.45
CA ASN A 2 -16.48 -2.36 -7.33
C ASN A 2 -15.19 -1.64 -7.77
N THR A 3 -15.04 -0.37 -7.41
CA THR A 3 -13.84 0.45 -7.65
C THR A 3 -12.55 -0.20 -7.10
N SER A 4 -12.65 -0.90 -5.98
CA SER A 4 -11.55 -1.68 -5.39
C SER A 4 -11.03 -2.82 -6.29
N GLN A 5 -11.91 -3.49 -7.05
CA GLN A 5 -11.49 -4.55 -7.98
C GLN A 5 -10.77 -3.98 -9.20
N SER A 6 -11.23 -2.82 -9.69
CA SER A 6 -10.59 -2.09 -10.79
C SER A 6 -9.17 -1.66 -10.41
N ASN A 7 -8.97 -1.09 -9.22
CA ASN A 7 -7.66 -0.64 -8.75
C ASN A 7 -6.65 -1.78 -8.67
N HIS A 8 -7.06 -2.92 -8.12
CA HIS A 8 -6.21 -4.10 -8.01
C HIS A 8 -5.79 -4.66 -9.39
N GLN A 9 -6.70 -4.63 -10.37
CA GLN A 9 -6.40 -5.09 -11.73
C GLN A 9 -5.34 -4.22 -12.42
N TYR A 10 -5.45 -2.89 -12.34
CA TYR A 10 -4.43 -1.99 -12.92
C TYR A 10 -3.06 -2.17 -12.26
N GLN A 11 -3.03 -2.24 -10.92
CA GLN A 11 -1.78 -2.41 -10.16
C GLN A 11 -1.10 -3.74 -10.54
N LEU A 12 -1.86 -4.84 -10.62
CA LEU A 12 -1.36 -6.14 -11.07
C LEU A 12 -0.79 -6.08 -12.49
N HIS A 13 -1.48 -5.41 -13.42
CA HIS A 13 -1.02 -5.32 -14.80
C HIS A 13 0.29 -4.51 -14.92
N ILE A 14 0.38 -3.36 -14.23
CA ILE A 14 1.62 -2.57 -14.11
C ILE A 14 2.77 -3.44 -13.60
N TRP A 15 2.50 -4.24 -12.58
CA TRP A 15 3.47 -5.15 -12.00
C TRP A 15 3.88 -6.29 -12.94
N GLN A 16 2.96 -6.86 -13.70
CA GLN A 16 3.26 -7.89 -14.68
C GLN A 16 4.17 -7.34 -15.80
N ILE A 17 3.92 -6.11 -16.24
CA ILE A 17 4.78 -5.43 -17.22
C ILE A 17 6.20 -5.27 -16.65
N ALA A 18 6.35 -4.65 -15.47
CA ALA A 18 7.66 -4.47 -14.85
C ALA A 18 8.37 -5.81 -14.60
N ASP A 19 7.61 -6.85 -14.26
CA ASP A 19 8.14 -8.19 -14.05
C ASP A 19 8.66 -8.83 -15.33
N SER A 20 7.95 -8.66 -16.44
CA SER A 20 8.36 -9.19 -17.75
C SER A 20 9.75 -8.68 -18.15
N TRP A 21 10.09 -7.43 -17.81
CA TRP A 21 11.39 -6.84 -18.12
C TRP A 21 12.55 -7.50 -17.35
N ARG A 22 12.30 -7.99 -16.13
CA ARG A 22 13.31 -8.71 -15.31
C ARG A 22 13.70 -10.06 -15.92
N HIS A 23 12.83 -10.61 -16.76
CA HIS A 23 13.01 -11.90 -17.39
C HIS A 23 13.53 -11.81 -18.83
N LEU A 24 13.78 -10.60 -19.33
CA LEU A 24 14.38 -10.41 -20.65
C LEU A 24 15.82 -10.93 -20.68
N PRO A 25 16.27 -11.53 -21.80
CA PRO A 25 17.67 -11.90 -21.98
C PRO A 25 18.60 -10.68 -21.84
N GLN A 26 19.78 -10.87 -21.25
CA GLN A 26 20.75 -9.78 -21.05
C GLN A 26 21.18 -9.14 -22.39
N GLU A 27 21.18 -9.89 -23.49
CA GLU A 27 21.48 -9.38 -24.83
C GLU A 27 20.45 -8.35 -25.29
N VAL A 28 19.18 -8.52 -24.92
CA VAL A 28 18.11 -7.55 -25.22
C VAL A 28 18.35 -6.28 -24.40
N ILE A 29 18.64 -6.42 -23.10
CA ILE A 29 18.89 -5.26 -22.22
C ILE A 29 20.08 -4.45 -22.71
N ASN A 30 21.15 -5.12 -23.18
CA ASN A 30 22.34 -4.46 -23.71
C ASN A 30 22.08 -3.67 -25.01
N ARG A 31 21.02 -4.00 -25.75
CA ARG A 31 20.62 -3.29 -26.98
C ARG A 31 19.69 -2.10 -26.71
N LEU A 32 19.09 -2.02 -25.53
CA LEU A 32 18.18 -0.92 -25.20
C LEU A 32 18.95 0.42 -25.19
N PRO A 33 18.35 1.50 -25.74
CA PRO A 33 18.91 2.84 -25.58
C PRO A 33 19.09 3.19 -24.11
N LYS A 34 20.11 3.98 -23.81
CA LYS A 34 20.44 4.39 -22.44
C LYS A 34 19.25 5.00 -21.70
N GLN A 35 18.48 5.85 -22.38
CA GLN A 35 17.31 6.51 -21.79
C GLN A 35 16.20 5.51 -21.45
N LEU A 36 15.80 4.67 -22.42
CA LEU A 36 14.79 3.63 -22.21
C LEU A 36 15.22 2.66 -21.10
N LYS A 37 16.49 2.25 -21.09
CA LYS A 37 17.07 1.40 -20.03
C LYS A 37 17.00 2.07 -18.66
N ALA A 38 17.29 3.37 -18.56
CA ALA A 38 17.19 4.12 -17.31
C ALA A 38 15.73 4.22 -16.83
N ASP A 39 14.79 4.47 -17.75
CA ASP A 39 13.37 4.56 -17.44
C ASP A 39 12.85 3.23 -16.88
N ILE A 40 13.06 2.11 -17.58
CA ILE A 40 12.63 0.79 -17.09
C ILE A 40 13.34 0.39 -15.79
N SER A 41 14.62 0.74 -15.63
CA SER A 41 15.34 0.49 -14.37
C SER A 41 14.71 1.24 -13.21
N GLY A 42 14.36 2.51 -13.41
CA GLY A 42 13.64 3.32 -12.42
C GLY A 42 12.25 2.75 -12.08
N ARG A 43 11.52 2.22 -13.07
CA ARG A 43 10.22 1.57 -12.85
C ARG A 43 10.33 0.24 -12.11
N VAL A 44 11.30 -0.60 -12.47
CA VAL A 44 11.59 -1.86 -11.77
C VAL A 44 11.98 -1.60 -10.32
N GLY A 45 12.85 -0.61 -10.07
CA GLY A 45 13.24 -0.21 -8.72
C GLY A 45 12.03 0.23 -7.88
N LYS A 46 11.19 1.14 -8.39
CA LYS A 46 9.96 1.56 -7.69
C LYS A 46 8.98 0.41 -7.45
N SER A 47 8.83 -0.50 -8.42
CA SER A 47 7.99 -1.69 -8.24
C SER A 47 8.55 -2.62 -7.15
N ALA A 48 9.87 -2.77 -7.08
CA ALA A 48 10.54 -3.54 -6.03
C ALA A 48 10.28 -2.95 -4.64
N GLU A 49 10.42 -1.63 -4.50
CA GLU A 49 10.13 -0.92 -3.24
C GLU A 49 8.67 -1.09 -2.82
N SER A 50 7.72 -0.85 -3.73
CA SER A 50 6.29 -0.96 -3.44
C SER A 50 5.89 -2.37 -3.00
N ARG A 51 6.33 -3.40 -3.74
CA ARG A 51 6.00 -4.78 -3.39
C ARG A 51 6.61 -5.19 -2.05
N GLN A 52 7.85 -4.79 -1.78
CA GLN A 52 8.48 -5.08 -0.50
C GLN A 52 7.78 -4.34 0.64
N ALA A 53 7.40 -3.07 0.43
CA ALA A 53 6.66 -2.30 1.42
C ALA A 53 5.29 -2.94 1.72
N GLU A 54 4.52 -3.31 0.69
CA GLU A 54 3.21 -3.94 0.84
C GLU A 54 3.30 -5.29 1.55
N SER A 55 4.21 -6.17 1.10
CA SER A 55 4.45 -7.47 1.76
C SER A 55 4.85 -7.29 3.22
N ARG A 56 5.73 -6.32 3.50
CA ARG A 56 6.24 -6.10 4.85
C ARG A 56 5.18 -5.49 5.77
N ILE A 57 4.34 -4.59 5.25
CA ILE A 57 3.18 -4.05 5.96
C ILE A 57 2.20 -5.17 6.31
N GLU A 58 1.88 -6.04 5.35
CA GLU A 58 0.97 -7.18 5.56
C GLU A 58 1.47 -8.11 6.67
N ASP A 59 2.76 -8.48 6.63
CA ASP A 59 3.39 -9.32 7.65
C ASP A 59 3.29 -8.70 9.06
N MET A 60 3.51 -7.39 9.16
CA MET A 60 3.51 -6.66 10.43
C MET A 60 2.10 -6.32 10.94
N ALA A 61 1.12 -6.14 10.05
CA ALA A 61 -0.22 -5.68 10.37
C ALA A 61 -0.93 -6.61 11.37
N SER A 62 -0.74 -7.93 11.22
CA SER A 62 -1.36 -8.94 12.09
C SER A 62 -0.95 -8.82 13.56
N VAL A 63 0.25 -8.30 13.83
CA VAL A 63 0.80 -8.08 15.17
C VAL A 63 0.55 -6.64 15.62
N ALA A 64 0.71 -5.65 14.73
CA ALA A 64 0.41 -4.25 15.02
C ALA A 64 -1.05 -4.04 15.45
N ASN A 65 -1.99 -4.77 14.85
CA ASN A 65 -3.42 -4.68 15.19
C ASN A 65 -3.78 -5.27 16.57
N ARG A 66 -2.85 -5.95 17.25
CA ARG A 66 -3.06 -6.51 18.60
C ARG A 66 -2.77 -5.51 19.72
N GLN A 67 -2.60 -4.22 19.42
CA GLN A 67 -2.29 -3.21 20.43
C GLN A 67 -3.31 -3.21 21.58
N HIS A 68 -2.83 -3.60 22.76
CA HIS A 68 -3.62 -3.61 23.99
C HIS A 68 -3.66 -2.22 24.65
N LYS A 69 -4.68 -1.99 25.50
CA LYS A 69 -4.85 -0.73 26.22
C LYS A 69 -3.66 -0.45 27.15
N SER A 70 -3.23 0.81 27.25
CA SER A 70 -2.15 1.24 28.17
C SER A 70 -2.39 0.81 29.64
N SER A 71 -3.65 0.69 30.05
CA SER A 71 -4.02 0.21 31.39
C SER A 71 -3.59 -1.22 31.67
N THR A 72 -3.62 -2.13 30.68
CA THR A 72 -3.18 -3.52 30.89
C THR A 72 -1.66 -3.61 30.95
N LYS A 73 -0.93 -2.79 30.17
CA LYS A 73 0.54 -2.64 30.24
C LYS A 73 0.97 -2.22 31.66
N GLN A 74 0.27 -1.23 32.23
CA GLN A 74 0.55 -0.76 33.58
C GLN A 74 0.24 -1.82 34.65
N ALA A 75 -0.87 -2.56 34.51
CA ALA A 75 -1.22 -3.63 35.43
C ALA A 75 -0.17 -4.76 35.43
N THR A 76 0.35 -5.15 34.26
CA THR A 76 1.43 -6.17 34.16
C THR A 76 2.71 -5.69 34.84
N LYS A 77 3.12 -4.43 34.64
CA LYS A 77 4.30 -3.87 35.31
C LYS A 77 4.15 -3.82 36.84
N ILE A 78 2.96 -3.46 37.33
CA ILE A 78 2.64 -3.47 38.76
C ILE A 78 2.72 -4.90 39.31
N PHE A 79 2.15 -5.89 38.60
CA PHE A 79 2.21 -7.29 39.01
C PHE A 79 3.66 -7.78 39.17
N VAL A 80 4.53 -7.49 38.20
CA VAL A 80 5.96 -7.86 38.27
C VAL A 80 6.65 -7.19 39.46
N ALA A 81 6.38 -5.90 39.71
CA ALA A 81 6.91 -5.19 40.88
C ALA A 81 6.44 -5.82 42.20
N VAL A 82 5.18 -6.27 42.28
CA VAL A 82 4.63 -6.96 43.46
C VAL A 82 5.30 -8.31 43.68
N VAL A 83 5.51 -9.11 42.62
CA VAL A 83 6.23 -10.40 42.71
C VAL A 83 7.66 -10.19 43.18
N GLY A 84 8.36 -9.18 42.66
CA GLY A 84 9.67 -8.77 43.14
C GLY A 84 9.65 -8.37 44.62
N ALA A 85 8.73 -7.50 45.02
CA ALA A 85 8.57 -7.07 46.40
C ALA A 85 8.34 -8.25 47.36
N MET A 86 7.48 -9.22 46.99
CA MET A 86 7.21 -10.41 47.79
C MET A 86 8.44 -11.31 47.92
N THR A 87 9.16 -11.54 46.83
CA THR A 87 10.37 -12.38 46.79
C THR A 87 11.45 -11.83 47.72
N PHE A 88 11.72 -10.52 47.64
CA PHE A 88 12.71 -9.87 48.50
C PHE A 88 12.21 -9.67 49.94
N SER A 89 10.91 -9.49 50.16
CA SER A 89 10.31 -9.43 51.51
C SER A 89 10.46 -10.74 52.28
N ALA A 90 10.15 -11.87 51.64
CA ALA A 90 10.31 -13.20 52.24
C ALA A 90 11.76 -13.46 52.64
N GLY A 91 12.72 -13.10 51.78
CA GLY A 91 14.14 -13.18 52.13
C GLY A 91 14.58 -12.21 53.21
N THR A 92 13.96 -11.04 53.27
CA THR A 92 14.28 -10.04 54.27
C THR A 92 13.69 -10.40 55.62
N GLN A 93 12.51 -11.01 55.72
CA GLN A 93 11.97 -11.52 56.99
C GLN A 93 12.93 -12.49 57.68
N VAL A 94 13.64 -13.32 56.92
CA VAL A 94 14.69 -14.22 57.42
C VAL A 94 15.86 -13.42 58.00
N LEU A 95 16.28 -12.34 57.33
CA LEU A 95 17.40 -11.48 57.71
C LEU A 95 17.09 -10.50 58.86
N THR A 96 15.86 -9.99 58.89
CA THR A 96 15.44 -8.92 59.80
C THR A 96 14.96 -9.44 61.14
N SER A 97 14.89 -10.76 61.31
CA SER A 97 14.90 -11.38 62.64
C SER A 97 16.04 -10.83 63.53
N ARG A 98 17.09 -10.23 62.93
CA ARG A 98 18.20 -9.56 63.63
C ARG A 98 18.39 -8.04 63.36
N LEU A 99 17.68 -7.43 62.40
CA LEU A 99 17.97 -6.05 61.91
C LEU A 99 16.86 -5.01 62.17
N GLY A 100 15.75 -5.38 62.82
CA GLY A 100 14.70 -4.44 63.25
C GLY A 100 13.62 -4.13 62.19
N ALA A 101 12.55 -3.46 62.64
CA ALA A 101 11.27 -3.35 61.90
C ALA A 101 11.33 -2.55 60.57
N ALA A 102 12.35 -1.70 60.37
CA ALA A 102 12.46 -0.84 59.19
C ALA A 102 13.05 -1.52 57.95
N ALA A 103 13.72 -2.67 58.11
CA ALA A 103 14.43 -3.33 57.03
C ALA A 103 13.49 -4.09 56.08
N LEU A 104 12.32 -4.55 56.56
CA LEU A 104 11.33 -5.24 55.74
C LEU A 104 10.67 -4.30 54.69
N PRO A 105 10.18 -3.10 55.05
CA PRO A 105 9.73 -2.11 54.06
C PRO A 105 10.82 -1.69 53.06
N ALA A 106 12.06 -1.48 53.54
CA ALA A 106 13.17 -1.07 52.68
C ALA A 106 13.50 -2.14 51.62
N ALA A 107 13.48 -3.41 51.99
CA ALA A 107 13.73 -4.50 51.04
C ALA A 107 12.54 -4.77 50.11
N MET A 108 11.31 -4.55 50.56
CA MET A 108 10.14 -4.57 49.66
C MET A 108 10.27 -3.52 48.55
N VAL A 109 10.64 -2.29 48.91
CA VAL A 109 10.84 -1.20 47.95
C VAL A 109 12.05 -1.48 47.05
N GLY A 110 13.17 -1.91 47.62
CA GLY A 110 14.37 -2.25 46.87
C GLY A 110 14.16 -3.41 45.89
N GLY A 111 13.47 -4.48 46.32
CA GLY A 111 13.10 -5.61 45.49
C GLY A 111 12.13 -5.25 44.37
N ALA A 112 11.11 -4.42 44.67
CA ALA A 112 10.19 -3.91 43.65
C ALA A 112 10.93 -3.12 42.55
N MET A 113 11.85 -2.23 42.94
CA MET A 113 12.65 -1.44 42.00
C MET A 113 13.61 -2.31 41.19
N ALA A 114 14.29 -3.26 41.83
CA ALA A 114 15.20 -4.18 41.16
C ALA A 114 14.46 -5.00 40.10
N SER A 115 13.35 -5.66 40.47
CA SER A 115 12.60 -6.49 39.53
C SER A 115 11.92 -5.68 38.43
N TYR A 116 11.49 -4.44 38.72
CA TYR A 116 11.01 -3.52 37.69
C TYR A 116 12.11 -3.17 36.67
N LEU A 117 13.33 -2.91 37.12
CA LEU A 117 14.47 -2.62 36.24
C LEU A 117 14.89 -3.85 35.43
N VAL A 118 14.89 -5.04 36.05
CA VAL A 118 15.18 -6.30 35.35
C VAL A 118 14.13 -6.57 34.28
N ASP A 119 12.84 -6.41 34.60
CA ASP A 119 11.72 -6.56 33.67
C ASP A 119 11.80 -5.57 32.51
N ASP A 120 12.03 -4.28 32.76
CA ASP A 120 12.16 -3.26 31.70
C ASP A 120 13.32 -3.56 30.76
N ARG A 121 14.49 -3.94 31.31
CA ARG A 121 15.67 -4.27 30.49
C ARG A 121 15.48 -5.57 29.73
N THR A 122 14.96 -6.61 30.37
CA THR A 122 14.68 -7.90 29.74
C THR A 122 13.66 -7.75 28.62
N THR A 123 12.59 -6.99 28.85
CA THR A 123 11.57 -6.69 27.83
C THR A 123 12.19 -5.99 26.63
N LYS A 124 13.05 -4.99 26.84
CA LYS A 124 13.77 -4.30 25.75
C LYS A 124 14.70 -5.23 24.98
N VAL A 125 15.44 -6.11 25.67
CA VAL A 125 16.31 -7.11 25.02
C VAL A 125 15.50 -8.06 24.15
N ILE A 126 14.44 -8.66 24.70
CA ILE A 126 13.59 -9.61 23.99
C ILE A 126 12.97 -8.93 22.76
N THR A 127 12.44 -7.72 22.93
CA THR A 127 11.83 -6.96 21.84
C THR A 127 12.83 -6.67 20.74
N LYS A 128 14.01 -6.10 21.08
CA LYS A 128 15.07 -5.81 20.11
C LYS A 128 15.58 -7.08 19.42
N MET A 129 15.70 -8.18 20.14
CA MET A 129 16.14 -9.46 19.57
C MET A 129 15.13 -10.00 18.56
N ARG A 130 13.83 -9.95 18.88
CA ARG A 130 12.76 -10.38 17.98
C ARG A 130 12.68 -9.50 16.74
N ILE A 131 12.81 -8.18 16.89
CA ILE A 131 12.85 -7.25 15.75
C ILE A 131 14.07 -7.54 14.87
N ALA A 132 15.27 -7.63 15.45
CA ALA A 132 16.49 -7.93 14.71
C ALA A 132 16.40 -9.29 13.98
N HIS A 133 15.84 -10.30 14.64
CA HIS A 133 15.60 -11.61 14.04
C HIS A 133 14.61 -11.53 12.87
N SER A 134 13.49 -10.81 13.05
CA SER A 134 12.50 -10.57 12.00
C SER A 134 13.10 -9.86 10.78
N THR A 135 13.88 -8.79 10.99
CA THR A 135 14.59 -8.09 9.90
C THR A 135 15.60 -8.99 9.20
N GLN A 136 16.38 -9.80 9.95
CA GLN A 136 17.32 -10.75 9.35
C GLN A 136 16.62 -11.85 8.57
N GLN A 137 15.51 -12.37 9.09
CA GLN A 137 14.70 -13.38 8.42
C GLN A 137 14.16 -12.84 7.09
N GLU A 138 13.72 -11.59 7.05
CA GLU A 138 13.26 -10.92 5.83
C GLU A 138 14.38 -10.79 4.79
N LEU A 139 15.56 -10.28 5.19
CA LEU A 139 16.72 -10.18 4.30
C LEU A 139 17.16 -11.56 3.77
N LEU A 140 17.09 -12.60 4.60
CA LEU A 140 17.36 -13.97 4.17
C LEU A 140 16.27 -14.52 3.25
N ALA A 141 15.00 -14.15 3.44
CA ALA A 141 13.91 -14.55 2.58
C ALA A 141 14.10 -13.96 1.17
N ILE A 142 14.41 -12.67 1.06
CA ILE A 142 14.73 -12.02 -0.23
C ILE A 142 15.92 -12.69 -0.89
N LYS A 143 16.99 -12.99 -0.12
CA LYS A 143 18.15 -13.69 -0.65
C LYS A 143 17.83 -15.10 -1.15
N ARG A 144 16.99 -15.86 -0.43
CA ARG A 144 16.52 -17.18 -0.87
C ARG A 144 15.64 -17.08 -2.11
N GLN A 145 14.82 -16.03 -2.23
CA GLN A 145 14.06 -15.76 -3.45
C GLN A 145 14.99 -15.50 -4.64
N GLN A 146 16.04 -14.71 -4.44
CA GLN A 146 17.09 -14.49 -5.46
C GLN A 146 17.84 -15.78 -5.82
N GLU A 147 18.14 -16.66 -4.85
CA GLU A 147 18.81 -17.94 -5.11
C GLU A 147 17.91 -18.94 -5.86
N SER A 148 16.61 -18.96 -5.55
CA SER A 148 15.62 -19.82 -6.22
C SER A 148 15.21 -19.30 -7.60
N HIS A 149 15.24 -17.99 -7.81
CA HIS A 149 14.94 -17.32 -9.06
C HIS A 149 16.12 -16.40 -9.43
N PRO A 150 17.24 -16.97 -9.90
CA PRO A 150 18.45 -16.21 -10.18
C PRO A 150 18.16 -15.13 -11.23
N PRO A 151 18.67 -13.90 -11.03
CA PRO A 151 18.42 -12.80 -11.95
C PRO A 151 19.02 -13.13 -13.32
N VAL A 152 18.18 -13.08 -14.35
CA VAL A 152 18.57 -13.32 -15.75
C VAL A 152 19.35 -12.13 -16.30
N ASN A 153 19.06 -10.94 -15.78
CA ASN A 153 19.65 -9.69 -16.23
C ASN A 153 19.88 -8.69 -15.07
N GLU A 154 20.49 -7.54 -15.39
CA GLU A 154 20.77 -6.49 -14.41
C GLU A 154 19.52 -5.86 -13.76
N LEU A 155 18.35 -5.89 -14.43
CA LEU A 155 17.09 -5.42 -13.85
C LEU A 155 16.60 -6.37 -12.75
N GLY A 156 16.80 -7.68 -12.94
CA GLY A 156 16.56 -8.68 -11.90
C GLY A 156 17.47 -8.46 -10.70
N THR A 157 18.76 -8.17 -10.92
CA THR A 157 19.70 -7.83 -9.84
C THR A 157 19.28 -6.56 -9.11
N LEU A 158 18.90 -5.51 -9.87
CA LEU A 158 18.41 -4.25 -9.33
C LEU A 158 17.20 -4.50 -8.44
N PHE A 159 16.20 -5.24 -8.91
CA PHE A 159 14.98 -5.55 -8.16
C PHE A 159 15.29 -6.09 -6.76
N TYR A 160 16.06 -7.18 -6.65
CA TYR A 160 16.36 -7.78 -5.33
C TYR A 160 17.23 -6.85 -4.48
N SER A 161 18.20 -6.17 -5.08
CA SER A 161 19.06 -5.21 -4.35
C SER A 161 18.26 -4.04 -3.78
N THR A 162 17.24 -3.57 -4.50
CA THR A 162 16.34 -2.49 -4.07
C THR A 162 15.42 -2.96 -2.95
N GLN A 163 14.87 -4.18 -3.01
CA GLN A 163 14.09 -4.74 -1.89
C GLN A 163 14.92 -4.83 -0.61
N MET A 164 16.13 -5.39 -0.70
CA MET A 164 17.05 -5.46 0.44
C MET A 164 17.45 -4.07 0.93
N GLY A 165 17.70 -3.14 0.01
CA GLY A 165 18.05 -1.75 0.30
C GLY A 165 16.95 -1.04 1.09
N LEU A 166 15.68 -1.22 0.71
CA LEU A 166 14.54 -0.66 1.42
C LEU A 166 14.45 -1.19 2.86
N VAL A 167 14.54 -2.52 3.05
CA VAL A 167 14.52 -3.13 4.39
C VAL A 167 15.68 -2.59 5.24
N GLN A 168 16.88 -2.47 4.68
CA GLN A 168 18.03 -1.90 5.38
C GLN A 168 17.85 -0.41 5.69
N GLN A 169 17.22 0.36 4.81
CA GLN A 169 16.95 1.77 5.02
C GLN A 169 15.94 2.01 6.14
N VAL A 170 14.86 1.21 6.19
CA VAL A 170 13.77 1.37 7.18
C VAL A 170 14.12 0.70 8.51
N GLU A 171 14.65 -0.53 8.48
CA GLU A 171 14.87 -1.37 9.66
C GLU A 171 16.35 -1.55 10.04
N GLY A 172 17.31 -1.04 9.27
CA GLY A 172 18.74 -1.31 9.50
C GLY A 172 19.28 -0.87 10.86
N LYS A 173 18.63 0.11 11.52
CA LYS A 173 18.95 0.50 12.90
C LYS A 173 18.70 -0.63 13.90
N ASN A 174 17.77 -1.53 13.61
CA ASN A 174 17.43 -2.67 14.46
C ASN A 174 18.51 -3.75 14.46
N LEU A 175 19.42 -3.73 13.48
CA LEU A 175 20.54 -4.67 13.37
C LEU A 175 21.79 -4.22 14.17
N GLN A 176 21.73 -3.10 14.89
CA GLN A 176 22.90 -2.51 15.56
C GLN A 176 23.25 -3.14 16.93
N LYS A 177 24.51 -2.93 17.35
CA LYS A 177 25.16 -3.48 18.56
C LYS A 177 24.49 -3.16 19.92
N GLN A 178 23.47 -2.31 19.98
CA GLN A 178 22.79 -1.97 21.24
C GLN A 178 22.16 -3.19 21.93
N LEU A 179 21.82 -4.23 21.16
CA LEU A 179 21.35 -5.52 21.68
C LEU A 179 22.34 -6.15 22.67
N ALA A 180 23.65 -6.02 22.42
CA ALA A 180 24.67 -6.64 23.26
C ALA A 180 24.78 -5.98 24.64
N VAL A 181 24.66 -4.65 24.70
CA VAL A 181 24.75 -3.89 25.96
C VAL A 181 23.54 -4.17 26.85
N ASP A 182 22.33 -4.10 26.28
CA ASP A 182 21.11 -4.41 27.02
C ASP A 182 21.07 -5.89 27.45
N GLY A 183 21.56 -6.81 26.60
CA GLY A 183 21.64 -8.24 26.91
C GLY A 183 22.61 -8.57 28.04
N ILE A 184 23.80 -7.96 28.05
CA ILE A 184 24.77 -8.09 29.15
C ILE A 184 24.17 -7.54 30.45
N LEU A 185 23.52 -6.37 30.40
CA LEU A 185 22.92 -5.75 31.57
C LEU A 185 21.77 -6.60 32.13
N ALA A 186 20.87 -7.11 31.29
CA ALA A 186 19.79 -8.00 31.69
C ALA A 186 20.32 -9.31 32.30
N GLY A 187 21.36 -9.89 31.71
CA GLY A 187 22.03 -11.09 32.23
C GLY A 187 22.66 -10.86 33.60
N LEU A 188 23.39 -9.76 33.78
CA LEU A 188 24.01 -9.40 35.07
C LEU A 188 22.97 -9.14 36.16
N LEU A 189 21.89 -8.42 35.85
CA LEU A 189 20.81 -8.15 36.78
C LEU A 189 20.06 -9.43 37.19
N SER A 190 19.77 -10.31 36.22
CA SER A 190 19.15 -11.62 36.46
C SER A 190 20.04 -12.54 37.31
N ALA A 191 21.35 -12.54 37.07
CA ALA A 191 22.31 -13.28 37.88
C ALA A 191 22.36 -12.76 39.33
N GLY A 192 22.27 -11.44 39.51
CA GLY A 192 22.17 -10.81 40.84
C GLY A 192 20.90 -11.20 41.59
N GLU A 193 19.74 -11.17 40.92
CA GLU A 193 18.46 -11.63 41.51
C GLU A 193 18.51 -13.11 41.87
N PHE A 194 19.02 -13.96 40.98
CA PHE A 194 19.17 -15.39 41.25
C PHE A 194 20.11 -15.67 42.42
N ALA A 195 21.28 -15.04 42.47
CA ALA A 195 22.23 -15.22 43.57
C ALA A 195 21.62 -14.80 44.92
N THR A 196 20.85 -13.70 44.93
CA THR A 196 20.16 -13.23 46.12
C THR A 196 19.06 -14.20 46.55
N ALA A 197 18.24 -14.66 45.61
CA ALA A 197 17.18 -15.64 45.87
C ALA A 197 17.75 -16.98 46.35
N LEU A 198 18.84 -17.47 45.75
CA LEU A 198 19.51 -18.71 46.15
C LEU A 198 20.04 -18.62 47.57
N TRP A 199 20.68 -17.50 47.91
CA TRP A 199 21.17 -17.28 49.26
C TRP A 199 20.03 -17.25 50.29
N ILE A 200 18.92 -16.58 49.97
CA ILE A 200 17.70 -16.57 50.80
C ILE A 200 17.18 -17.99 51.04
N VAL A 201 17.06 -18.78 49.98
CA VAL A 201 16.48 -20.13 50.06
C VAL A 201 17.42 -21.09 50.83
N LEU A 202 18.74 -20.98 50.66
CA LEU A 202 19.74 -21.72 51.43
C LEU A 202 19.64 -21.40 52.94
N GLN A 203 19.36 -20.15 53.32
CA GLN A 203 19.21 -19.76 54.73
C GLN A 203 17.90 -20.27 55.35
N LEU A 204 16.87 -20.50 54.52
CA LEU A 204 15.58 -21.05 54.96
C LEU A 204 15.65 -22.56 55.25
N GLY A 205 16.70 -23.26 54.80
CA GLY A 205 16.94 -24.67 55.11
C GLY A 205 15.80 -25.59 54.67
N LEU A 206 15.28 -25.38 53.46
CA LEU A 206 14.13 -26.14 52.97
C LEU A 206 14.47 -27.64 52.87
N PRO A 207 13.59 -28.54 53.33
CA PRO A 207 13.81 -29.98 53.24
C PRO A 207 13.83 -30.39 51.76
N GLY A 208 14.99 -30.78 51.24
CA GLY A 208 15.16 -31.11 49.83
C GLY A 208 16.58 -30.97 49.28
N GLY A 209 17.47 -30.28 50.00
CA GLY A 209 18.86 -30.08 49.59
C GLY A 209 19.04 -29.07 48.45
N ILE A 210 20.30 -28.81 48.10
CA ILE A 210 20.74 -27.70 47.22
C ILE A 210 19.97 -27.66 45.88
N LEU A 211 19.55 -28.82 45.35
CA LEU A 211 18.83 -28.89 44.07
C LEU A 211 17.42 -28.27 44.12
N ILE A 212 16.64 -28.55 45.16
CA ILE A 212 15.30 -27.96 45.34
C ILE A 212 15.43 -26.47 45.64
N GLU A 213 16.44 -26.08 46.41
CA GLU A 213 16.73 -24.69 46.73
C GLU A 213 17.11 -23.86 45.50
N THR A 214 17.89 -24.46 44.59
CA THR A 214 18.27 -23.86 43.30
C THR A 214 17.06 -23.66 42.39
N ILE A 215 16.16 -24.64 42.32
CA ILE A 215 14.92 -24.53 41.53
C ILE A 215 14.04 -23.41 42.10
N ALA A 216 13.83 -23.38 43.42
CA ALA A 216 13.04 -22.35 44.07
C ALA A 216 13.64 -20.94 43.86
N ALA A 217 14.96 -20.80 43.88
CA ALA A 217 15.67 -19.55 43.61
C ALA A 217 15.56 -19.06 42.15
N SER A 218 15.33 -19.98 41.20
CA SER A 218 15.16 -19.63 39.78
C SER A 218 13.76 -19.11 39.45
N LEU A 219 12.75 -19.45 40.26
CA LEU A 219 11.35 -19.10 39.99
C LEU A 219 11.12 -17.60 39.78
N PRO A 220 11.61 -16.69 40.66
CA PRO A 220 11.43 -15.25 40.46
C PRO A 220 12.02 -14.75 39.15
N VAL A 221 13.24 -15.19 38.82
CA VAL A 221 13.90 -14.82 37.56
C VAL A 221 13.11 -15.35 36.36
N THR A 222 12.70 -16.62 36.38
CA THR A 222 11.89 -17.19 35.27
C THR A 222 10.55 -16.47 35.09
N LEU A 223 9.87 -16.10 36.18
CA LEU A 223 8.61 -15.34 36.12
C LEU A 223 8.82 -13.95 35.52
N ILE A 224 9.92 -13.26 35.85
CA ILE A 224 10.27 -11.96 35.25
C ILE A 224 10.54 -12.11 33.76
N TRP A 225 11.28 -13.14 33.34
CA TRP A 225 11.53 -13.39 31.91
C TRP A 225 10.26 -13.76 31.13
N ILE A 226 9.35 -14.55 31.73
CA ILE A 226 8.04 -14.85 31.14
C ILE A 226 7.20 -13.57 31.02
N ALA A 227 7.16 -12.75 32.07
CA ALA A 227 6.45 -11.48 32.07
C ALA A 227 7.02 -10.52 31.03
N ALA A 228 8.35 -10.42 30.92
CA ALA A 228 9.02 -9.61 29.91
C ALA A 228 8.76 -10.11 28.49
N ALA A 229 8.71 -11.44 28.27
CA ALA A 229 8.34 -12.03 26.99
C ALA A 229 6.88 -11.73 26.62
N PHE A 230 5.97 -11.79 27.59
CA PHE A 230 4.57 -11.42 27.43
C PHE A 230 4.43 -9.92 27.12
N GLN A 231 5.12 -9.06 27.86
CA GLN A 231 5.09 -7.61 27.67
C GLN A 231 5.65 -7.20 26.30
N SER A 232 6.74 -7.85 25.87
CA SER A 232 7.32 -7.66 24.55
C SER A 232 6.30 -7.98 23.46
N ASP A 233 5.59 -9.11 23.59
CA ASP A 233 4.66 -9.59 22.57
C ASP A 233 3.37 -8.77 22.47
N HIS A 234 2.82 -8.36 23.61
CA HIS A 234 1.49 -7.74 23.68
C HIS A 234 1.52 -6.21 23.67
N PHE A 235 2.67 -5.58 23.95
CA PHE A 235 2.79 -4.13 24.06
C PHE A 235 3.90 -3.55 23.19
N GLU A 236 5.15 -3.98 23.38
CA GLU A 236 6.29 -3.31 22.73
C GLU A 236 6.39 -3.63 21.22
N LEU A 237 6.18 -4.89 20.82
CA LEU A 237 6.21 -5.28 19.40
C LEU A 237 5.07 -4.66 18.58
N PRO A 238 3.80 -4.67 19.03
CA PRO A 238 2.72 -4.01 18.31
C PRO A 238 2.92 -2.49 18.15
N GLU A 239 3.45 -1.81 19.16
CA GLU A 239 3.80 -0.38 19.08
C GLU A 239 4.92 -0.15 18.04
N HIS A 240 5.97 -0.96 18.08
CA HIS A 240 7.09 -0.84 17.15
C HIS A 240 6.71 -1.15 15.70
N TYR A 241 5.92 -2.20 15.46
CA TYR A 241 5.45 -2.56 14.13
C TYR A 241 4.48 -1.53 13.55
N ALA A 242 3.64 -0.89 14.37
CA ALA A 242 2.85 0.25 13.90
C ALA A 242 3.74 1.42 13.43
N ASP A 243 4.82 1.74 14.15
CA ASP A 243 5.80 2.74 13.72
C ASP A 243 6.53 2.33 12.43
N LEU A 244 6.90 1.04 12.28
CA LEU A 244 7.50 0.55 11.04
C LEU A 244 6.52 0.61 9.85
N ILE A 245 5.26 0.22 10.03
CA ILE A 245 4.23 0.33 8.97
C ILE A 245 4.17 1.76 8.45
N ASN A 246 4.12 2.76 9.34
CA ASN A 246 4.11 4.17 8.95
C ASN A 246 5.36 4.59 8.15
N LYS A 247 6.52 3.95 8.39
CA LYS A 247 7.74 4.20 7.62
C LYS A 247 7.75 3.53 6.25
N TYR A 248 6.98 2.46 6.05
CA TYR A 248 6.83 1.78 4.77
C TYR A 248 5.73 2.39 3.88
N LEU A 249 4.70 3.01 4.48
CA LEU A 249 3.59 3.63 3.73
C LEU A 249 4.01 4.56 2.57
N PRO A 250 5.06 5.41 2.69
CA PRO A 250 5.49 6.27 1.59
C PRO A 250 5.98 5.54 0.33
N TYR A 251 6.31 4.25 0.44
CA TYR A 251 6.80 3.43 -0.67
C TYR A 251 5.70 2.61 -1.34
N VAL A 252 4.50 2.57 -0.77
CA VAL A 252 3.34 1.84 -1.32
C VAL A 252 2.79 2.57 -2.55
N PHE A 253 2.50 1.82 -3.60
CA PHE A 253 1.90 2.33 -4.82
C PHE A 253 0.63 1.54 -5.19
N PRO A 254 -0.53 2.21 -5.32
CA PRO A 254 -0.73 3.67 -5.22
C PRO A 254 -0.74 4.18 -3.76
N PRO A 255 -0.39 5.46 -3.51
CA PRO A 255 -0.40 6.01 -2.15
C PRO A 255 -1.78 5.92 -1.49
N GLU A 256 -1.80 5.48 -0.22
CA GLU A 256 -3.06 5.32 0.53
C GLU A 256 -3.80 6.66 0.78
N THR A 257 -3.07 7.78 0.78
CA THR A 257 -3.61 9.11 1.07
C THR A 257 -4.53 9.66 -0.03
N LEU A 258 -4.53 9.06 -1.22
CA LEU A 258 -5.35 9.51 -2.35
C LEU A 258 -6.79 9.01 -2.22
N SER A 259 -7.74 9.81 -2.71
CA SER A 259 -9.12 9.36 -2.88
C SER A 259 -9.21 8.23 -3.92
N GLU A 260 -10.26 7.42 -3.86
CA GLU A 260 -10.42 6.30 -4.81
C GLU A 260 -10.51 6.77 -6.27
N ALA A 261 -11.06 7.96 -6.54
CA ALA A 261 -11.10 8.53 -7.88
C ALA A 261 -9.70 8.92 -8.38
N GLU A 262 -8.90 9.57 -7.54
CA GLU A 262 -7.52 9.95 -7.86
C GLU A 262 -6.63 8.72 -8.05
N LYS A 263 -6.85 7.64 -7.28
CA LYS A 263 -6.13 6.36 -7.47
C LYS A 263 -6.42 5.75 -8.84
N ILE A 264 -7.69 5.72 -9.27
CA ILE A 264 -8.06 5.19 -10.59
C ILE A 264 -7.37 6.00 -11.70
N GLU A 265 -7.39 7.33 -11.60
CA GLU A 265 -6.76 8.22 -12.58
C GLU A 265 -5.24 8.01 -12.63
N LEU A 266 -4.58 7.99 -11.48
CA LEU A 266 -3.14 7.74 -11.38
C LEU A 266 -2.76 6.37 -11.94
N LEU A 267 -3.54 5.33 -11.64
CA LEU A 267 -3.29 3.97 -12.12
C LEU A 267 -3.47 3.87 -13.64
N ALA A 268 -4.50 4.51 -14.21
CA ALA A 268 -4.72 4.53 -15.65
C ALA A 268 -3.61 5.29 -16.41
N GLU A 269 -3.14 6.43 -15.87
CA GLU A 269 -2.01 7.17 -16.42
C GLU A 269 -0.73 6.32 -16.38
N LYS A 270 -0.48 5.66 -15.25
CA LYS A 270 0.71 4.81 -15.07
C LYS A 270 0.66 3.60 -15.97
N GLU A 271 -0.47 2.91 -16.07
CA GLU A 271 -0.63 1.79 -16.99
C GLU A 271 -0.31 2.20 -18.44
N THR A 272 -0.77 3.37 -18.87
CA THR A 272 -0.46 3.88 -20.22
C THR A 272 1.04 4.10 -20.39
N GLN A 273 1.73 4.67 -19.40
CA GLN A 273 3.18 4.86 -19.41
C GLN A 273 3.94 3.52 -19.46
N GLU A 274 3.57 2.56 -18.62
CA GLU A 274 4.22 1.24 -18.58
C GLU A 274 3.98 0.46 -19.88
N THR A 275 2.76 0.52 -20.43
CA THR A 275 2.42 -0.10 -21.72
C THR A 275 3.23 0.51 -22.86
N ARG A 276 3.45 1.83 -22.83
CA ARG A 276 4.32 2.51 -23.80
C ARG A 276 5.76 2.01 -23.71
N LEU A 277 6.33 1.96 -22.51
CA LEU A 277 7.70 1.46 -22.31
C LEU A 277 7.81 0.00 -22.76
N ASP A 278 6.83 -0.84 -22.42
CA ASP A 278 6.80 -2.24 -22.80
C ASP A 278 6.75 -2.44 -24.31
N TRP A 279 5.97 -1.62 -25.01
CA TRP A 279 5.92 -1.61 -26.47
C TRP A 279 7.30 -1.33 -27.09
N LEU A 280 8.01 -0.32 -26.57
CA LEU A 280 9.34 0.04 -27.05
C LEU A 280 10.37 -1.05 -26.75
N VAL A 281 10.31 -1.64 -25.56
CA VAL A 281 11.17 -2.77 -25.19
C VAL A 281 10.93 -3.96 -26.12
N LYS A 282 9.67 -4.29 -26.42
CA LYS A 282 9.31 -5.34 -27.39
C LYS A 282 9.83 -5.04 -28.79
N TYR A 283 9.69 -3.80 -29.25
CA TYR A 283 10.26 -3.36 -30.52
C TYR A 283 11.77 -3.58 -30.59
N VAL A 284 12.52 -3.21 -29.54
CA VAL A 284 13.99 -3.44 -29.52
C VAL A 284 14.33 -4.93 -29.43
N ALA A 285 13.54 -5.70 -28.66
CA ALA A 285 13.79 -7.13 -28.45
C ALA A 285 13.54 -7.98 -29.70
N GLN A 286 12.43 -7.73 -30.39
CA GLN A 286 11.92 -8.59 -31.46
C GLN A 286 12.07 -7.94 -32.85
N GLY A 287 12.35 -6.63 -32.90
CA GLY A 287 12.21 -5.83 -34.11
C GLY A 287 10.74 -5.62 -34.47
N ASP A 288 10.53 -4.98 -35.61
CA ASP A 288 9.19 -4.86 -36.20
C ASP A 288 8.98 -5.96 -37.24
N THR A 289 8.00 -6.83 -36.97
CA THR A 289 7.60 -7.91 -37.88
C THR A 289 7.05 -7.38 -39.20
N SER A 290 6.43 -6.19 -39.20
CA SER A 290 5.91 -5.54 -40.40
C SER A 290 6.99 -4.85 -41.24
N ARG A 291 8.20 -4.70 -40.70
CA ARG A 291 9.35 -3.97 -41.28
C ARG A 291 9.06 -2.50 -41.62
N ARG A 292 7.95 -1.94 -41.15
CA ARG A 292 7.57 -0.53 -41.31
C ARG A 292 8.40 0.38 -40.41
N LEU A 293 8.67 -0.05 -39.18
CA LEU A 293 9.36 0.73 -38.15
C LEU A 293 10.87 0.52 -38.27
N LYS A 294 11.60 1.58 -38.64
CA LYS A 294 13.05 1.52 -38.91
C LYS A 294 13.91 1.91 -37.71
N ASN A 295 13.38 2.73 -36.82
CA ASN A 295 14.05 3.22 -35.64
C ASN A 295 13.06 3.37 -34.47
N ILE A 296 13.60 3.62 -33.27
CA ILE A 296 12.82 3.71 -32.04
C ILE A 296 11.89 4.92 -32.04
N THR A 297 12.32 6.06 -32.62
CA THR A 297 11.47 7.26 -32.72
C THR A 297 10.22 7.00 -33.57
N MET A 298 10.33 6.21 -34.63
CA MET A 298 9.17 5.73 -35.39
C MET A 298 8.28 4.81 -34.55
N ALA A 299 8.86 3.91 -33.75
CA ALA A 299 8.10 3.03 -32.87
C ALA A 299 7.35 3.79 -31.76
N GLU A 300 7.97 4.84 -31.21
CA GLU A 300 7.35 5.76 -30.26
C GLU A 300 6.18 6.51 -30.87
N ALA A 301 6.40 7.14 -32.03
CA ALA A 301 5.35 7.87 -32.72
C ALA A 301 4.20 6.94 -33.14
N ASP A 302 4.51 5.72 -33.55
CA ASP A 302 3.50 4.74 -33.92
C ASP A 302 2.64 4.29 -32.72
N PHE A 303 3.27 4.06 -31.56
CA PHE A 303 2.53 3.80 -30.34
C PHE A 303 1.58 4.96 -30.01
N ASP A 304 2.08 6.20 -30.07
CA ASP A 304 1.28 7.40 -29.77
C ASP A 304 0.08 7.52 -30.74
N ILE A 305 0.27 7.22 -32.03
CA ILE A 305 -0.81 7.17 -33.03
C ILE A 305 -1.86 6.12 -32.65
N GLN A 306 -1.44 4.89 -32.36
CA GLN A 306 -2.36 3.80 -32.02
C GLN A 306 -3.12 4.09 -30.71
N ALA A 307 -2.44 4.63 -29.70
CA ALA A 307 -3.03 5.00 -28.43
C ALA A 307 -4.08 6.12 -28.60
N ALA A 308 -3.75 7.17 -29.36
CA ALA A 308 -4.68 8.26 -29.65
C ALA A 308 -5.87 7.81 -30.50
N GLN A 309 -5.67 6.91 -31.47
CA GLN A 309 -6.75 6.29 -32.24
C GLN A 309 -7.70 5.48 -31.36
N LYS A 310 -7.15 4.67 -30.44
CA LYS A 310 -7.95 3.91 -29.47
C LYS A 310 -8.72 4.85 -28.55
N ARG A 311 -8.10 5.92 -28.06
CA ARG A 311 -8.77 6.92 -27.21
C ARG A 311 -9.89 7.63 -27.95
N LYS A 312 -9.68 8.00 -29.22
CA LYS A 312 -10.71 8.58 -30.08
C LYS A 312 -11.93 7.65 -30.19
N GLN A 313 -11.71 6.37 -30.50
CA GLN A 313 -12.79 5.38 -30.59
C GLN A 313 -13.54 5.22 -29.25
N GLN A 314 -12.82 5.23 -28.12
CA GLN A 314 -13.44 5.20 -26.79
C GLN A 314 -14.29 6.45 -26.54
N LEU A 315 -13.80 7.65 -26.89
CA LEU A 315 -14.56 8.89 -26.75
C LEU A 315 -15.83 8.90 -27.61
N GLU A 316 -15.78 8.33 -28.82
CA GLU A 316 -16.95 8.16 -29.68
C GLU A 316 -18.00 7.23 -29.02
N GLN A 317 -17.57 6.12 -28.44
CA GLN A 317 -18.44 5.20 -27.71
C GLN A 317 -19.01 5.83 -26.43
N GLU A 318 -18.19 6.55 -25.66
CA GLU A 318 -18.59 7.27 -24.44
C GLU A 318 -19.62 8.36 -24.76
N ARG A 319 -19.44 9.08 -25.88
CA ARG A 319 -20.40 10.07 -26.38
C ARG A 319 -21.75 9.40 -26.68
N ASP A 320 -21.73 8.33 -27.47
CA ASP A 320 -22.95 7.65 -27.91
C ASP A 320 -23.70 7.09 -26.69
N HIS A 321 -22.97 6.50 -25.75
CA HIS A 321 -23.53 6.02 -24.49
C HIS A 321 -24.13 7.14 -23.63
N ALA A 322 -23.44 8.28 -23.49
CA ALA A 322 -23.95 9.42 -22.72
C ALA A 322 -25.22 10.01 -23.33
N VAL A 323 -25.28 10.09 -24.66
CA VAL A 323 -26.48 10.53 -25.39
C VAL A 323 -27.63 9.54 -25.18
N GLU A 324 -27.39 8.24 -25.35
CA GLU A 324 -28.39 7.20 -25.10
C GLU A 324 -28.92 7.23 -23.66
N GLN A 325 -28.02 7.36 -22.68
CA GLN A 325 -28.37 7.44 -21.27
C GLN A 325 -29.25 8.66 -20.98
N ARG A 326 -28.93 9.83 -21.55
CA ARG A 326 -29.77 11.03 -21.37
C ARG A 326 -31.14 10.86 -22.00
N TRP A 327 -31.21 10.28 -23.21
CA TRP A 327 -32.51 9.98 -23.85
C TRP A 327 -33.33 8.97 -23.05
N PHE A 328 -32.69 7.97 -22.43
CA PHE A 328 -33.37 7.03 -21.55
C PHE A 328 -33.94 7.71 -20.31
N GLN A 329 -33.16 8.58 -19.67
CA GLN A 329 -33.62 9.40 -18.53
C GLN A 329 -34.80 10.30 -18.93
N HIS A 330 -34.72 10.96 -20.09
CA HIS A 330 -35.81 11.79 -20.60
C HIS A 330 -37.10 10.99 -20.81
N ARG A 331 -37.01 9.77 -21.37
CA ARG A 331 -38.20 8.91 -21.53
C ARG A 331 -38.81 8.52 -20.18
N ALA A 332 -37.99 8.29 -19.17
CA ALA A 332 -38.46 8.03 -17.81
C ALA A 332 -39.12 9.27 -17.19
N GLU A 333 -38.51 10.45 -17.34
CA GLU A 333 -39.08 11.74 -16.90
C GLU A 333 -40.45 12.02 -17.55
N LEU A 334 -40.58 11.77 -18.86
CA LEU A 334 -41.84 11.93 -19.58
C LEU A 334 -42.92 10.94 -19.12
N ALA A 335 -42.53 9.70 -18.79
CA ALA A 335 -43.47 8.69 -18.31
C ALA A 335 -44.01 9.00 -16.91
N ASP A 336 -43.18 9.63 -16.05
CA ASP A 336 -43.57 9.98 -14.68
C ASP A 336 -44.27 11.34 -14.57
N LEU A 337 -44.14 12.20 -15.59
CA LEU A 337 -44.71 13.54 -15.62
C LEU A 337 -46.19 13.63 -15.21
N PRO A 338 -47.11 12.73 -15.67
CA PRO A 338 -48.51 12.79 -15.27
C PRO A 338 -48.75 12.57 -13.77
N ASN A 339 -47.82 11.90 -13.07
CA ASN A 339 -47.91 11.62 -11.63
C ASN A 339 -47.40 12.79 -10.77
N GLN A 340 -46.67 13.72 -11.38
CA GLN A 340 -46.09 14.89 -10.71
C GLN A 340 -47.00 16.12 -10.72
N PHE A 341 -48.19 16.04 -11.34
CA PHE A 341 -49.13 17.14 -11.38
C PHE A 341 -49.67 17.44 -9.97
N PRO A 342 -49.51 18.68 -9.45
CA PRO A 342 -50.07 19.05 -8.15
C PRO A 342 -51.59 19.11 -8.27
N LEU A 343 -52.28 18.12 -7.72
CA LEU A 343 -53.74 18.09 -7.67
C LEU A 343 -54.24 19.24 -6.78
N PRO A 344 -55.01 20.20 -7.32
CA PRO A 344 -55.67 21.20 -6.48
C PRO A 344 -56.72 20.52 -5.59
N GLU A 345 -56.88 20.97 -4.34
CA GLU A 345 -57.96 20.52 -3.47
C GLU A 345 -59.32 20.86 -4.10
N ILE A 346 -60.05 19.85 -4.57
CA ILE A 346 -61.40 20.02 -5.09
C ILE A 346 -62.35 19.90 -3.91
N ASP A 347 -62.89 21.04 -3.44
CA ASP A 347 -63.99 21.04 -2.49
C ASP A 347 -65.22 20.37 -3.13
N MET A 348 -65.66 19.24 -2.57
CA MET A 348 -66.75 18.40 -3.11
C MET A 348 -68.15 18.88 -2.66
N THR A 349 -68.25 20.12 -2.16
CA THR A 349 -69.52 20.76 -1.82
C THR A 349 -70.12 21.45 -3.05
N GLY A 350 -71.33 21.02 -3.46
CA GLY A 350 -72.07 21.59 -4.59
C GLY A 350 -73.02 20.59 -5.27
N ALA A 351 -73.74 21.04 -6.30
CA ALA A 351 -74.60 20.17 -7.11
C ALA A 351 -73.74 19.20 -7.97
N PRO A 352 -74.24 17.99 -8.33
CA PRO A 352 -73.46 17.00 -9.10
C PRO A 352 -72.88 17.53 -10.42
N GLU A 353 -73.57 18.48 -11.07
CA GLU A 353 -73.11 19.13 -12.29
C GLU A 353 -71.91 20.05 -12.05
N GLU A 354 -71.90 20.81 -10.95
CA GLU A 354 -70.81 21.71 -10.57
C GLU A 354 -69.53 20.94 -10.20
N ILE A 355 -69.67 19.79 -9.55
CA ILE A 355 -68.56 18.89 -9.23
C ILE A 355 -67.93 18.34 -10.53
N LYS A 356 -68.77 17.95 -11.50
CA LYS A 356 -68.31 17.45 -12.80
C LYS A 356 -67.59 18.53 -13.61
N GLU A 357 -68.08 19.76 -13.60
CA GLU A 357 -67.41 20.90 -14.25
C GLU A 357 -66.06 21.21 -13.60
N ARG A 358 -65.95 21.17 -12.26
CA ARG A 358 -64.68 21.35 -11.54
C ARG A 358 -63.67 20.26 -11.89
N GLN A 359 -64.10 18.98 -11.92
CA GLN A 359 -63.24 17.87 -12.34
C GLN A 359 -62.73 18.04 -13.77
N GLN A 360 -63.60 18.42 -14.71
CA GLN A 360 -63.20 18.70 -16.10
C GLN A 360 -62.24 19.90 -16.22
N ARG A 361 -62.34 20.88 -15.32
CA ARG A 361 -61.40 22.01 -15.27
C ARG A 361 -60.02 21.56 -14.78
N VAL A 362 -59.97 20.73 -13.73
CA VAL A 362 -58.71 20.17 -13.22
C VAL A 362 -58.04 19.27 -14.25
N GLU A 363 -58.79 18.45 -14.97
CA GLU A 363 -58.23 17.61 -16.04
C GLU A 363 -57.68 18.46 -17.20
N ARG A 364 -58.38 19.54 -17.58
CA ARG A 364 -57.86 20.50 -18.57
C ARG A 364 -56.56 21.18 -18.12
N LEU A 365 -56.49 21.59 -16.85
CA LEU A 365 -55.28 22.17 -16.26
C LEU A 365 -54.13 21.16 -16.21
N ARG A 366 -54.42 19.89 -15.88
CA ARG A 366 -53.45 18.80 -15.90
C ARG A 366 -52.87 18.59 -17.29
N VAL A 367 -53.71 18.50 -18.32
CA VAL A 367 -53.26 18.34 -19.71
C VAL A 367 -52.41 19.52 -20.16
N GLN A 368 -52.81 20.76 -19.86
CA GLN A 368 -52.04 21.96 -20.20
C GLN A 368 -50.68 22.01 -19.49
N TRP A 369 -50.65 21.69 -18.19
CA TRP A 369 -49.42 21.65 -17.42
C TRP A 369 -48.47 20.56 -17.92
N VAL A 370 -48.99 19.35 -18.21
CA VAL A 370 -48.22 18.25 -18.78
C VAL A 370 -47.62 18.64 -20.13
N GLN A 371 -48.38 19.33 -20.99
CA GLN A 371 -47.89 19.82 -22.28
C GLN A 371 -46.78 20.87 -22.12
N GLN A 372 -46.97 21.84 -21.22
CA GLN A 372 -45.95 22.84 -20.95
C GLN A 372 -44.66 22.21 -20.42
N LYS A 373 -44.78 21.34 -19.41
CA LYS A 373 -43.63 20.66 -18.80
C LYS A 373 -42.92 19.72 -19.77
N LYS A 374 -43.67 19.07 -20.66
CA LYS A 374 -43.09 18.29 -21.75
C LYS A 374 -42.23 19.15 -22.68
N ALA A 375 -42.73 20.32 -23.09
CA ALA A 375 -41.96 21.25 -23.93
C ALA A 375 -40.69 21.76 -23.21
N GLU A 376 -40.78 22.07 -21.92
CA GLU A 376 -39.62 22.46 -21.10
C GLU A 376 -38.57 21.33 -21.03
N LEU A 377 -38.99 20.08 -20.80
CA LEU A 377 -38.08 18.93 -20.77
C LEU A 377 -37.43 18.64 -22.14
N GLU A 378 -38.19 18.78 -23.23
CA GLU A 378 -37.65 18.65 -24.59
C GLU A 378 -36.56 19.69 -24.87
N GLU A 379 -36.75 20.93 -24.40
CA GLU A 379 -35.72 21.98 -24.49
C GLU A 379 -34.47 21.64 -23.66
N ILE A 380 -34.65 21.22 -22.40
CA ILE A 380 -33.54 20.83 -21.50
C ILE A 380 -32.72 19.71 -22.13
N VAL A 381 -33.37 18.65 -22.63
CA VAL A 381 -32.67 17.52 -23.24
C VAL A 381 -31.96 17.92 -24.53
N SER A 382 -32.57 18.78 -25.35
CA SER A 382 -31.93 19.33 -26.54
C SER A 382 -30.65 20.10 -26.17
N GLN A 383 -30.68 20.88 -25.09
CA GLN A 383 -29.50 21.58 -24.57
C GLN A 383 -28.46 20.61 -24.01
N ASP A 384 -28.85 19.62 -23.21
CA ASP A 384 -27.96 18.60 -22.65
C ASP A 384 -27.25 17.80 -23.74
N VAL A 385 -27.98 17.32 -24.75
CA VAL A 385 -27.41 16.58 -25.88
C VAL A 385 -26.43 17.46 -26.66
N LYS A 386 -26.73 18.76 -26.86
CA LYS A 386 -25.79 19.71 -27.47
C LYS A 386 -24.52 19.90 -26.62
N MET A 387 -24.64 19.99 -25.30
CA MET A 387 -23.48 20.10 -24.40
C MET A 387 -22.62 18.83 -24.43
N ILE A 388 -23.24 17.65 -24.38
CA ILE A 388 -22.56 16.35 -24.51
C ILE A 388 -21.82 16.30 -25.86
N ALA A 389 -22.51 16.62 -26.96
CA ALA A 389 -21.92 16.64 -28.29
C ALA A 389 -20.72 17.60 -28.38
N HIS A 390 -20.87 18.83 -27.87
CA HIS A 390 -19.79 19.82 -27.88
C HIS A 390 -18.57 19.33 -27.08
N ARG A 391 -18.78 18.84 -25.85
CA ARG A 391 -17.70 18.32 -24.99
C ARG A 391 -16.91 17.20 -25.67
N TYR A 392 -17.60 16.19 -26.19
CA TYR A 392 -16.92 15.07 -26.84
C TYR A 392 -16.30 15.45 -28.18
N THR A 393 -16.89 16.37 -28.94
CA THR A 393 -16.29 16.90 -30.17
C THR A 393 -14.94 17.53 -29.88
N THR A 394 -14.83 18.34 -28.83
CA THR A 394 -13.55 18.95 -28.42
C THR A 394 -12.50 17.90 -28.04
N LEU A 395 -12.87 16.88 -27.26
CA LEU A 395 -11.95 15.81 -26.84
C LEU A 395 -11.51 14.92 -28.03
N ILE A 396 -12.44 14.63 -28.94
CA ILE A 396 -12.14 13.89 -30.18
C ILE A 396 -11.20 14.71 -31.06
N GLN A 397 -11.43 16.01 -31.21
CA GLN A 397 -10.56 16.89 -31.97
C GLN A 397 -9.15 16.96 -31.37
N GLN A 398 -9.02 17.03 -30.05
CA GLN A 398 -7.71 16.92 -29.38
C GLN A 398 -7.00 15.61 -29.73
N SER A 399 -7.72 14.49 -29.72
CA SER A 399 -7.15 13.19 -30.11
C SER A 399 -6.73 13.17 -31.59
N GLU A 400 -7.47 13.85 -32.48
CA GLU A 400 -7.09 14.00 -33.90
C GLU A 400 -5.84 14.85 -34.07
N GLU A 401 -5.73 15.95 -33.33
CA GLU A 401 -4.53 16.81 -33.29
C GLU A 401 -3.30 16.02 -32.81
N ASP A 402 -3.47 15.19 -31.76
CA ASP A 402 -2.41 14.31 -31.26
C ASP A 402 -1.96 13.28 -32.31
N ILE A 403 -2.91 12.67 -33.03
CA ILE A 403 -2.61 11.75 -34.14
C ILE A 403 -1.80 12.47 -35.22
N VAL A 404 -2.20 13.68 -35.63
CA VAL A 404 -1.49 14.46 -36.66
C VAL A 404 -0.09 14.84 -36.19
N ALA A 405 0.07 15.27 -34.95
CA ALA A 405 1.37 15.61 -34.38
C ALA A 405 2.29 14.38 -34.28
N ALA A 406 1.77 13.23 -33.86
CA ALA A 406 2.51 11.97 -33.83
C ALA A 406 2.88 11.49 -35.24
N GLN A 407 1.96 11.61 -36.22
CA GLN A 407 2.24 11.28 -37.62
C GLN A 407 3.33 12.18 -38.22
N LYS A 408 3.37 13.45 -37.85
CA LYS A 408 4.46 14.36 -38.24
C LYS A 408 5.81 13.87 -37.69
N ARG A 409 5.88 13.55 -36.38
CA ARG A 409 7.09 12.97 -35.76
C ARG A 409 7.52 11.66 -36.42
N PHE A 410 6.55 10.81 -36.77
CA PHE A 410 6.81 9.56 -37.49
C PHE A 410 7.47 9.82 -38.85
N ASN A 411 6.92 10.75 -39.63
CA ASN A 411 7.43 11.08 -40.96
C ASN A 411 8.81 11.74 -40.90
N GLU A 412 9.04 12.62 -39.92
CA GLU A 412 10.36 13.22 -39.66
C GLU A 412 11.39 12.16 -39.30
N ALA A 413 11.03 11.20 -38.43
CA ALA A 413 11.92 10.10 -38.06
C ALA A 413 12.24 9.15 -39.23
N ASP A 414 11.28 8.89 -40.12
CA ASP A 414 11.52 8.13 -41.36
C ASP A 414 12.45 8.90 -42.32
N SER A 415 12.23 10.21 -42.49
CA SER A 415 13.08 11.07 -43.32
C SER A 415 14.53 11.08 -42.82
N ASN A 416 14.75 11.29 -41.52
CA ASN A 416 16.08 11.30 -40.92
C ASN A 416 16.79 9.96 -41.11
N TRP A 417 16.08 8.85 -40.88
CA TRP A 417 16.64 7.51 -41.10
C TRP A 417 17.03 7.26 -42.56
N ARG A 418 16.24 7.76 -43.52
CA ARG A 418 16.58 7.64 -44.95
C ARG A 418 17.82 8.45 -45.30
N GLN A 419 17.95 9.67 -44.79
CA GLN A 419 19.13 10.53 -45.01
C GLN A 419 20.39 9.88 -44.44
N GLU A 420 20.36 9.44 -43.18
CA GLU A 420 21.50 8.79 -42.51
C GLU A 420 21.98 7.53 -43.24
N ASN A 421 21.07 6.76 -43.86
CA ASN A 421 21.41 5.55 -44.61
C ASN A 421 21.74 5.81 -46.09
N GLN A 422 21.37 6.97 -46.65
CA GLN A 422 21.81 7.40 -47.98
C GLN A 422 23.24 7.94 -47.93
N ASP A 423 23.55 8.77 -46.93
CA ASP A 423 24.90 9.32 -46.72
C ASP A 423 25.94 8.19 -46.52
N PHE A 424 25.56 7.11 -45.84
CA PHE A 424 26.42 5.94 -45.65
C PHE A 424 26.70 5.13 -46.94
N ALA A 425 25.76 5.16 -47.89
CA ALA A 425 25.91 4.48 -49.18
C ALA A 425 26.78 5.30 -50.16
N ASP A 426 26.66 6.62 -50.11
CA ASP A 426 27.46 7.54 -50.93
C ASP A 426 28.93 7.62 -50.46
N ASP A 427 29.20 7.48 -49.15
CA ASP A 427 30.57 7.48 -48.60
C ASP A 427 31.35 6.20 -48.94
N LEU A 428 30.65 5.05 -49.08
CA LEU A 428 31.24 3.80 -49.60
C LEU A 428 31.38 3.81 -51.13
N GLY A 429 30.53 4.55 -51.85
CA GLY A 429 30.61 4.72 -53.31
C GLY A 429 31.76 5.61 -53.77
N ASN A 430 32.25 6.51 -52.92
CA ASN A 430 33.40 7.39 -53.19
C ASN A 430 34.75 6.83 -52.71
N ALA A 431 34.76 5.64 -52.10
CA ALA A 431 35.95 4.95 -51.60
C ALA A 431 36.46 3.81 -52.52
N VAL A 432 35.91 3.67 -53.74
CA VAL A 432 36.30 2.66 -54.74
C VAL A 432 37.01 3.29 -55.93
#